data_AF-A0A811UIQ6-F1
#
_entry.id   AF-A0A811UIQ6-F1
#
_cell.length_a   1.000
_cell.length_b   1.000
_cell.length_c   1.000
_cell.angle_alpha   90.00
_cell.angle_beta   90.00
_cell.angle_gamma   90.00
#
_symmetry.space_group_name_H-M   'P 1'
#
loop_
_entity.id
_entity.type
_entity.pdbx_description
1 polymer ?
#
loop_
_entity_poly.entity_id
_entity_poly.type
_entity_poly.pdbx_seq_one_letter_code
_entity_poly.pdbx_strand_id
1 'polypeptide(L)'
;MLPKMSRRVTMLLSYLLLLSQFINALPQPNDVSSSGELFKDQHQNNIESSADNRIDHEHNNNNILTNDTNNPSNDNDEWSERDKLLFYTLEQFAILSNFTVEHGVKVLRNVLKDASTLKEPTATLLAHLGNFSDFVARAESLDKLSDDERVGELYDMVVLFTELVERHNTTALANATTTENLYLEMSLKKNGLDKLQVDFLERFLTFADKFNARMDSYLAKLSPEQRVNERKMIEWYRTFNAESDAEKRVEIFAKFFELYA
;
A
#
# COMPACT_ATOMS: atom_id res chain seq x y z
N MET A 1 -1.73 28.78 -10.20
CA MET A 1 -2.05 27.40 -10.62
C MET A 1 -0.93 26.51 -10.14
N LEU A 2 -1.11 25.76 -9.04
CA LEU A 2 -0.15 24.70 -8.70
C LEU A 2 -0.31 23.55 -9.71
N PRO A 3 0.78 22.91 -10.17
CA PRO A 3 0.70 21.80 -11.11
C PRO A 3 -0.14 20.69 -10.49
N LYS A 4 -1.00 20.07 -11.30
CA LYS A 4 -1.97 19.02 -10.93
C LYS A 4 -1.34 17.89 -10.08
N MET A 5 -0.03 17.65 -10.25
CA MET A 5 0.80 16.74 -9.45
C MET A 5 0.99 17.18 -7.99
N SER A 6 1.32 18.45 -7.74
CA SER A 6 1.55 18.95 -6.38
C SER A 6 0.32 18.74 -5.50
N ARG A 7 -0.89 18.92 -6.05
CA ARG A 7 -2.15 18.72 -5.31
C ARG A 7 -2.39 17.25 -4.94
N ARG A 8 -2.00 16.31 -5.81
CA ARG A 8 -2.07 14.85 -5.55
C ARG A 8 -1.06 14.43 -4.49
N VAL A 9 0.17 14.94 -4.55
CA VAL A 9 1.24 14.68 -3.57
C VAL A 9 0.89 15.24 -2.19
N THR A 10 0.36 16.47 -2.09
CA THR A 10 -0.05 17.06 -0.80
C THR A 10 -1.23 16.31 -0.18
N MET A 11 -2.19 15.86 -0.99
CA MET A 11 -3.29 15.00 -0.55
C MET A 11 -2.74 13.67 0.02
N LEU A 12 -1.93 12.94 -0.75
CA LEU A 12 -1.27 11.70 -0.32
C LEU A 12 -0.42 11.82 0.95
N LEU A 13 0.32 12.92 1.11
CA LEU A 13 1.04 13.23 2.35
C LEU A 13 0.10 13.33 3.56
N SER A 14 -1.04 14.01 3.38
CA SER A 14 -2.05 14.18 4.42
C SER A 14 -2.66 12.82 4.80
N TYR A 15 -2.84 11.94 3.81
CA TYR A 15 -3.50 10.63 3.95
C TYR A 15 -2.61 9.55 4.58
N LEU A 16 -1.29 9.59 4.35
CA LEU A 16 -0.36 8.62 4.95
C LEU A 16 0.05 8.98 6.37
N LEU A 17 0.02 10.27 6.73
CA LEU A 17 0.07 10.71 8.12
C LEU A 17 -1.08 10.11 8.94
N LEU A 18 -2.29 9.94 8.36
CA LEU A 18 -3.41 9.26 9.00
C LEU A 18 -3.20 7.74 9.12
N LEU A 19 -2.67 7.06 8.09
CA LEU A 19 -2.34 5.63 8.16
C LEU A 19 -1.27 5.29 9.20
N SER A 20 -0.33 6.19 9.48
CA SER A 20 0.63 6.02 10.58
C SER A 20 0.00 6.07 11.99
N GLN A 21 -1.20 6.65 12.13
CA GLN A 21 -1.94 6.63 13.40
C GLN A 21 -2.61 5.27 13.64
N PHE A 22 -2.96 4.54 12.58
CA PHE A 22 -3.58 3.20 12.66
C PHE A 22 -2.69 2.15 13.31
N ILE A 23 -1.37 2.22 13.07
CA ILE A 23 -0.41 1.23 13.58
C ILE A 23 -0.13 1.45 15.08
N ASN A 24 -0.27 2.69 15.58
CA ASN A 24 -0.15 2.99 17.01
C ASN A 24 -1.38 2.56 17.84
N ALA A 25 -2.49 2.17 17.19
CA ALA A 25 -3.71 1.70 17.86
C ALA A 25 -3.74 0.18 18.11
N LEU A 26 -2.71 -0.56 17.69
CA LEU A 26 -2.62 -2.01 17.83
C LEU A 26 -1.95 -2.44 19.15
N PRO A 27 -2.36 -3.57 19.77
CA PRO A 27 -1.66 -4.14 20.91
C PRO A 27 -0.23 -4.50 20.53
N GLN A 28 0.72 -3.97 21.28
CA GLN A 28 2.11 -4.42 21.21
C GLN A 28 2.17 -5.88 21.69
N PRO A 29 2.79 -6.81 20.94
CA PRO A 29 3.01 -8.18 21.39
C PRO A 29 4.16 -8.23 22.38
N ASN A 30 3.97 -7.67 23.57
CA ASN A 30 4.86 -7.84 24.72
C ASN A 30 4.02 -8.19 25.94
N ASP A 31 3.51 -9.42 25.97
CA ASP A 31 3.22 -10.16 27.21
C ASP A 31 2.90 -11.63 26.92
N VAL A 32 3.78 -12.33 26.17
CA VAL A 32 3.94 -13.78 26.35
C VAL A 32 5.41 -14.13 26.23
N SER A 33 6.04 -14.37 27.37
CA SER A 33 7.36 -14.96 27.46
C SER A 33 7.31 -16.46 27.11
N SER A 34 8.34 -16.89 26.38
CA SER A 34 8.91 -18.25 26.37
C SER A 34 8.05 -19.42 25.86
N SER A 35 8.24 -19.77 24.58
CA SER A 35 8.55 -21.12 24.05
C SER A 35 8.53 -20.99 22.51
N GLY A 36 9.57 -21.31 21.74
CA GLY A 36 10.44 -22.47 21.80
C GLY A 36 10.05 -23.39 20.65
N GLU A 37 10.76 -23.28 19.52
CA GLU A 37 10.79 -24.20 18.36
C GLU A 37 9.48 -24.57 17.66
N LEU A 38 9.36 -24.26 16.35
CA LEU A 38 9.19 -25.28 15.30
C LEU A 38 9.07 -24.63 13.91
N PHE A 39 9.52 -25.39 12.91
CA PHE A 39 9.42 -25.20 11.45
C PHE A 39 10.48 -24.36 10.75
N LYS A 40 11.68 -24.96 10.69
CA LYS A 40 12.46 -25.03 9.45
C LYS A 40 11.88 -26.09 8.51
N ASP A 41 12.13 -25.86 7.22
CA ASP A 41 12.20 -26.79 6.08
C ASP A 41 11.01 -26.90 5.11
N GLN A 42 11.42 -26.95 3.82
CA GLN A 42 10.74 -27.25 2.56
C GLN A 42 10.12 -26.03 1.83
N HIS A 43 10.59 -25.59 0.66
CA HIS A 43 11.18 -26.29 -0.47
C HIS A 43 12.20 -25.45 -1.25
N GLN A 44 13.28 -26.12 -1.65
CA GLN A 44 14.29 -25.69 -2.61
C GLN A 44 14.19 -26.60 -3.84
N ASN A 45 14.47 -26.03 -5.02
CA ASN A 45 14.72 -26.63 -6.34
C ASN A 45 13.54 -27.07 -7.21
N ASN A 46 13.38 -26.42 -8.37
CA ASN A 46 13.72 -27.05 -9.65
C ASN A 46 13.90 -26.00 -10.77
N ILE A 47 15.14 -25.95 -11.28
CA ILE A 47 15.50 -25.42 -12.59
C ILE A 47 15.53 -26.65 -13.51
N GLU A 48 14.78 -26.63 -14.60
CA GLU A 48 15.11 -27.45 -15.77
C GLU A 48 14.92 -26.63 -17.05
N SER A 49 16.05 -26.58 -17.77
CA SER A 49 16.25 -26.02 -19.09
C SER A 49 15.64 -26.94 -20.15
N SER A 50 15.07 -26.36 -21.20
CA SER A 50 15.05 -27.00 -22.51
C SER A 50 15.15 -25.93 -23.58
N ALA A 51 16.37 -25.82 -24.14
CA ALA A 51 16.60 -25.23 -25.44
C ALA A 51 16.09 -26.18 -26.51
N ASP A 52 15.38 -25.67 -27.51
CA ASP A 52 15.45 -26.25 -28.84
C ASP A 52 15.51 -25.14 -29.89
N ASN A 53 16.48 -25.32 -30.78
CA ASN A 53 16.83 -24.44 -31.87
C ASN A 53 15.87 -24.68 -33.04
N ARG A 54 15.43 -23.60 -33.68
CA ARG A 54 15.24 -23.65 -35.13
C ARG A 54 15.50 -22.29 -35.77
N ILE A 55 16.66 -22.23 -36.41
CA ILE A 55 17.05 -21.28 -37.44
C ILE A 55 16.26 -21.65 -38.70
N ASP A 56 15.70 -20.65 -39.39
CA ASP A 56 15.77 -20.57 -40.84
C ASP A 56 15.80 -19.10 -41.29
N HIS A 57 16.78 -18.85 -42.15
CA HIS A 57 17.11 -17.66 -42.93
C HIS A 57 15.89 -17.12 -43.75
N GLU A 58 15.79 -15.89 -44.26
CA GLU A 58 16.66 -15.20 -45.23
C GLU A 58 15.85 -13.95 -45.72
N HIS A 59 16.32 -12.70 -45.74
CA HIS A 59 16.87 -11.90 -46.87
C HIS A 59 16.78 -10.42 -46.41
N ASN A 60 17.87 -9.68 -46.12
CA ASN A 60 18.82 -9.00 -47.01
C ASN A 60 18.25 -7.82 -47.86
N ASN A 61 18.55 -6.56 -47.48
CA ASN A 61 19.45 -5.64 -48.23
C ASN A 61 19.31 -4.15 -47.83
N ASN A 62 20.41 -3.61 -47.29
CA ASN A 62 21.16 -2.37 -47.64
C ASN A 62 20.41 -1.13 -48.17
N ASN A 63 20.61 0.05 -47.54
CA ASN A 63 21.69 0.98 -47.95
C ASN A 63 21.85 2.22 -47.04
N ILE A 64 23.09 2.67 -46.98
CA ILE A 64 23.68 3.82 -46.27
C ILE A 64 23.49 5.11 -47.13
N LEU A 65 23.29 6.30 -46.52
CA LEU A 65 24.20 7.48 -46.56
C LEU A 65 23.49 8.85 -46.29
N THR A 66 23.98 9.52 -45.23
CA THR A 66 24.16 10.98 -44.97
C THR A 66 23.01 12.00 -45.09
N ASN A 67 22.77 12.77 -44.03
CA ASN A 67 23.41 14.10 -43.88
C ASN A 67 23.07 14.75 -42.52
N ASP A 68 24.09 15.39 -41.95
CA ASP A 68 24.01 16.31 -40.82
C ASP A 68 22.90 17.34 -41.00
N THR A 69 22.07 17.50 -39.98
CA THR A 69 21.46 18.80 -39.68
C THR A 69 21.40 18.95 -38.17
N ASN A 70 22.28 19.81 -37.66
CA ASN A 70 22.27 20.32 -36.30
C ASN A 70 20.85 20.73 -35.88
N ASN A 71 20.29 20.07 -34.87
CA ASN A 71 19.16 20.61 -34.12
C ASN A 71 19.46 20.43 -32.62
N PRO A 72 19.94 21.46 -31.91
CA PRO A 72 20.24 21.38 -30.50
C PRO A 72 19.00 21.76 -29.71
N SER A 73 18.09 20.81 -29.52
CA SER A 73 17.03 20.88 -28.51
C SER A 73 16.17 19.62 -28.56
N ASN A 74 16.63 18.59 -27.88
CA ASN A 74 15.71 17.63 -27.28
C ASN A 74 16.12 17.55 -25.82
N ASP A 75 15.65 18.51 -25.03
CA ASP A 75 15.44 18.26 -23.61
C ASP A 75 14.45 17.09 -23.57
N ASN A 76 15.00 15.87 -23.50
CA ASN A 76 14.20 14.69 -23.27
C ASN A 76 13.47 14.92 -21.95
N ASP A 77 12.16 15.10 -22.05
CA ASP A 77 11.17 15.24 -20.99
C ASP A 77 11.05 13.93 -20.17
N GLU A 78 12.19 13.29 -19.91
CA GLU A 78 12.32 12.05 -19.19
C GLU A 78 12.37 12.38 -17.69
N TRP A 79 11.41 11.86 -16.95
CA TRP A 79 11.32 12.04 -15.50
C TRP A 79 12.65 11.73 -14.81
N SER A 80 12.98 12.51 -13.78
CA SER A 80 14.19 12.23 -13.00
C SER A 80 14.10 10.84 -12.34
N GLU A 81 15.23 10.20 -12.07
CA GLU A 81 15.24 8.90 -11.38
C GLU A 81 14.55 8.97 -10.01
N ARG A 82 14.57 10.15 -9.37
CA ARG A 82 13.83 10.43 -8.14
C ARG A 82 12.31 10.48 -8.38
N ASP A 83 11.86 11.12 -9.45
CA ASP A 83 10.44 11.13 -9.81
C ASP A 83 9.94 9.73 -10.17
N LYS A 84 10.76 8.93 -10.88
CA LYS A 84 10.46 7.53 -11.19
C LYS A 84 10.24 6.70 -9.92
N LEU A 85 10.98 6.95 -8.83
CA LEU A 85 10.72 6.32 -7.53
C LEU A 85 9.35 6.71 -6.98
N LEU A 86 9.00 7.99 -7.00
CA LEU A 86 7.70 8.46 -6.55
C LEU A 86 6.56 7.83 -7.35
N PHE A 87 6.63 7.81 -8.67
CA PHE A 87 5.57 7.22 -9.50
C PHE A 87 5.40 5.72 -9.29
N TYR A 88 6.51 4.99 -9.20
CA TYR A 88 6.46 3.58 -8.85
C TYR A 88 5.77 3.38 -7.50
N THR A 89 6.14 4.15 -6.49
CA THR A 89 5.50 4.07 -5.17
C THR A 89 4.00 4.36 -5.26
N LEU A 90 3.59 5.42 -5.96
CA LEU A 90 2.17 5.76 -6.13
C LEU A 90 1.38 4.64 -6.80
N GLU A 91 1.91 4.05 -7.86
CA GLU A 91 1.29 2.91 -8.55
C GLU A 91 1.11 1.71 -7.62
N GLN A 92 2.14 1.35 -6.86
CA GLN A 92 2.08 0.22 -5.92
C GLN A 92 1.09 0.49 -4.78
N PHE A 93 1.01 1.73 -4.30
CA PHE A 93 0.03 2.11 -3.30
C PHE A 93 -1.40 2.08 -3.85
N ALA A 94 -1.64 2.44 -5.11
CA ALA A 94 -2.95 2.29 -5.71
C ALA A 94 -3.38 0.81 -5.79
N ILE A 95 -2.44 -0.10 -6.09
CA ILE A 95 -2.67 -1.55 -6.09
C ILE A 95 -3.01 -2.04 -4.66
N LEU A 96 -2.25 -1.62 -3.66
CA LEU A 96 -2.52 -1.95 -2.25
C LEU A 96 -3.88 -1.42 -1.80
N SER A 97 -4.22 -0.17 -2.15
CA SER A 97 -5.50 0.43 -1.81
C SER A 97 -6.67 -0.32 -2.43
N ASN A 98 -6.57 -0.69 -3.72
CA ASN A 98 -7.59 -1.50 -4.37
C ASN A 98 -7.80 -2.84 -3.67
N PHE A 99 -6.70 -3.54 -3.35
CA PHE A 99 -6.75 -4.79 -2.58
C PHE A 99 -7.47 -4.61 -1.24
N THR A 100 -7.10 -3.58 -0.47
CA THR A 100 -7.69 -3.29 0.84
C THR A 100 -9.18 -3.00 0.73
N VAL A 101 -9.60 -2.18 -0.24
CA VAL A 101 -11.02 -1.84 -0.45
C VAL A 101 -11.82 -3.08 -0.88
N GLU A 102 -11.35 -3.83 -1.88
CA GLU A 102 -12.05 -5.04 -2.36
C GLU A 102 -12.24 -6.08 -1.26
N HIS A 103 -11.21 -6.30 -0.44
CA HIS A 103 -11.29 -7.25 0.65
C HIS A 103 -12.04 -6.70 1.87
N GLY A 104 -11.90 -5.41 2.17
CA GLY A 104 -12.68 -4.71 3.19
C GLY A 104 -14.19 -4.79 2.91
N VAL A 105 -14.60 -4.62 1.65
CA VAL A 105 -16.00 -4.84 1.21
C VAL A 105 -16.48 -6.25 1.52
N LYS A 106 -15.65 -7.29 1.29
CA LYS A 106 -16.02 -8.68 1.60
C LYS A 106 -16.23 -8.86 3.10
N VAL A 107 -15.32 -8.35 3.94
CA VAL A 107 -15.43 -8.38 5.40
C VAL A 107 -16.73 -7.70 5.85
N LEU A 108 -16.96 -6.45 5.43
CA LEU A 108 -18.12 -5.67 5.87
C LEU A 108 -19.45 -6.25 5.38
N ARG A 109 -19.51 -6.77 4.15
CA ARG A 109 -20.71 -7.47 3.66
C ARG A 109 -21.06 -8.69 4.50
N ASN A 110 -20.05 -9.47 4.92
CA ASN A 110 -20.29 -10.63 5.76
C ASN A 110 -20.73 -10.22 7.18
N VAL A 111 -20.16 -9.14 7.73
CA VAL A 111 -20.63 -8.57 9.00
C VAL A 111 -22.09 -8.13 8.91
N LEU A 112 -22.47 -7.40 7.85
CA LEU A 112 -23.85 -6.98 7.61
C LEU A 112 -24.80 -8.18 7.48
N LYS A 113 -24.36 -9.23 6.78
CA LYS A 113 -25.11 -10.48 6.65
C LYS A 113 -25.33 -11.15 8.00
N ASP A 114 -24.28 -11.30 8.81
CA ASP A 114 -24.39 -11.87 10.16
C ASP A 114 -25.32 -11.03 11.05
N ALA A 115 -25.19 -9.70 10.99
CA ALA A 115 -26.01 -8.78 11.77
C ALA A 115 -27.50 -8.81 11.40
N SER A 116 -27.84 -9.13 10.15
CA SER A 116 -29.24 -9.31 9.71
C SER A 116 -29.99 -10.44 10.43
N THR A 117 -29.26 -11.33 11.11
CA THR A 117 -29.83 -12.45 11.87
C THR A 117 -30.16 -12.10 13.33
N LEU A 118 -29.79 -10.88 13.78
CA LEU A 118 -30.09 -10.41 15.12
C LEU A 118 -31.59 -10.12 15.26
N LYS A 119 -32.20 -10.62 16.34
CA LYS A 119 -33.64 -10.47 16.59
C LYS A 119 -34.04 -9.03 16.94
N GLU A 120 -33.19 -8.33 17.70
CA GLU A 120 -33.47 -6.97 18.20
C GLU A 120 -32.17 -6.15 18.30
N PRO A 121 -31.60 -5.69 17.17
CA PRO A 121 -30.41 -4.85 17.19
C PRO A 121 -30.72 -3.46 17.80
N THR A 122 -29.79 -2.93 18.58
CA THR A 122 -29.93 -1.57 19.16
C THR A 122 -29.84 -0.50 18.07
N ALA A 123 -30.44 0.67 18.31
CA ALA A 123 -30.35 1.80 17.37
C ALA A 123 -28.89 2.23 17.10
N THR A 124 -28.04 2.18 18.14
CA THR A 124 -26.60 2.45 18.03
C THR A 124 -25.91 1.44 17.11
N LEU A 125 -26.17 0.15 17.30
CA LEU A 125 -25.63 -0.90 16.42
C LEU A 125 -26.08 -0.70 14.96
N LEU A 126 -27.36 -0.38 14.74
CA LEU A 126 -27.88 -0.08 13.40
C LEU A 126 -27.18 1.12 12.75
N ALA A 127 -26.85 2.16 13.51
CA ALA A 127 -26.09 3.30 12.99
C ALA A 127 -24.67 2.91 12.55
N HIS A 128 -23.98 2.06 13.31
CA HIS A 128 -22.67 1.55 12.93
C HIS A 128 -22.73 0.68 11.67
N LEU A 129 -23.71 -0.23 11.60
CA LEU A 129 -23.96 -1.06 10.42
C LEU A 129 -24.35 -0.20 9.20
N GLY A 130 -25.04 0.92 9.40
CA GLY A 130 -25.30 1.91 8.36
C GLY A 130 -24.01 2.42 7.70
N ASN A 131 -23.02 2.80 8.51
CA ASN A 131 -21.71 3.24 7.98
C ASN A 131 -20.99 2.14 7.20
N PHE A 132 -21.12 0.87 7.61
CA PHE A 132 -20.54 -0.27 6.87
C PHE A 132 -21.27 -0.46 5.53
N SER A 133 -22.59 -0.30 5.51
CA SER A 133 -23.39 -0.34 4.29
C SER A 133 -23.01 0.80 3.33
N ASP A 134 -22.83 2.00 3.85
CA ASP A 134 -22.43 3.18 3.06
C ASP A 134 -21.05 2.98 2.44
N PHE A 135 -20.10 2.42 3.19
CA PHE A 135 -18.79 2.03 2.66
C PHE A 135 -18.92 1.05 1.50
N VAL A 136 -19.72 -0.01 1.66
CA VAL A 136 -19.92 -1.03 0.62
C VAL A 136 -20.55 -0.41 -0.63
N ALA A 137 -21.58 0.42 -0.47
CA ALA A 137 -22.22 1.11 -1.58
C ALA A 137 -21.28 2.09 -2.30
N ARG A 138 -20.43 2.80 -1.54
CA ARG A 138 -19.41 3.70 -2.09
C ARG A 138 -18.36 2.92 -2.90
N ALA A 139 -17.89 1.78 -2.40
CA ALA A 139 -16.96 0.91 -3.13
C ALA A 139 -17.55 0.38 -4.44
N GLU A 140 -18.84 0.02 -4.45
CA GLU A 140 -19.56 -0.42 -5.65
C GLU A 140 -19.71 0.67 -6.72
N SER A 141 -19.45 1.93 -6.39
CA SER A 141 -19.50 3.05 -7.34
C SER A 141 -18.16 3.40 -7.98
N LEU A 142 -17.06 2.75 -7.55
CA LEU A 142 -15.70 3.03 -8.02
C LEU A 142 -15.50 2.78 -9.52
N ASP A 143 -16.26 1.85 -10.10
CA ASP A 143 -16.21 1.50 -11.52
C ASP A 143 -16.79 2.60 -12.43
N LYS A 144 -17.54 3.54 -11.86
CA LYS A 144 -18.15 4.68 -12.59
C LYS A 144 -17.23 5.89 -12.68
N LEU A 145 -16.11 5.90 -11.96
CA LEU A 145 -15.16 7.00 -11.92
C LEU A 145 -14.14 6.89 -13.05
N SER A 146 -13.58 8.03 -13.48
CA SER A 146 -12.39 8.00 -14.34
C SER A 146 -11.19 7.40 -13.60
N ASP A 147 -10.17 6.90 -14.31
CA ASP A 147 -8.99 6.29 -13.67
C ASP A 147 -8.31 7.25 -12.67
N ASP A 148 -8.21 8.52 -13.03
CA ASP A 148 -7.62 9.57 -12.19
C ASP A 148 -8.43 9.83 -10.91
N GLU A 149 -9.76 9.81 -11.00
CA GLU A 149 -10.65 9.99 -9.85
C GLU A 149 -10.70 8.73 -8.99
N ARG A 150 -10.71 7.55 -9.62
CA ARG A 150 -10.73 6.25 -8.94
C ARG A 150 -9.52 6.09 -8.04
N VAL A 151 -8.32 6.48 -8.49
CA VAL A 151 -7.10 6.38 -7.67
C VAL A 151 -7.21 7.26 -6.42
N GLY A 152 -7.68 8.50 -6.55
CA GLY A 152 -7.91 9.39 -5.39
C GLY A 152 -8.93 8.80 -4.43
N GLU A 153 -10.06 8.35 -4.97
CA GLU A 153 -11.16 7.76 -4.21
C GLU A 153 -10.75 6.47 -3.48
N LEU A 154 -9.89 5.64 -4.08
CA LEU A 154 -9.35 4.44 -3.43
C LEU A 154 -8.56 4.80 -2.15
N TYR A 155 -7.82 5.90 -2.14
CA TYR A 155 -7.11 6.34 -0.93
C TYR A 155 -8.09 6.80 0.16
N ASP A 156 -9.06 7.63 -0.20
CA ASP A 156 -10.11 8.08 0.74
C ASP A 156 -10.87 6.89 1.33
N MET A 157 -11.16 5.87 0.52
CA MET A 157 -11.81 4.64 0.94
C MET A 157 -10.93 3.82 1.89
N VAL A 158 -9.62 3.71 1.67
CA VAL A 158 -8.75 3.02 2.64
C VAL A 158 -8.77 3.73 4.00
N VAL A 159 -8.69 5.06 4.02
CA VAL A 159 -8.77 5.84 5.26
C VAL A 159 -10.11 5.58 5.97
N LEU A 160 -11.22 5.66 5.24
CA LEU A 160 -12.54 5.39 5.80
C LEU A 160 -12.66 3.97 6.37
N PHE A 161 -12.15 2.97 5.65
CA PHE A 161 -12.15 1.58 6.13
C PHE A 161 -11.38 1.44 7.45
N THR A 162 -10.18 2.01 7.50
CA THR A 162 -9.32 2.07 8.69
C THR A 162 -10.05 2.72 9.86
N GLU A 163 -10.66 3.89 9.67
CA GLU A 163 -11.44 4.58 10.72
C GLU A 163 -12.63 3.75 11.22
N LEU A 164 -13.32 3.04 10.31
CA LEU A 164 -14.45 2.17 10.66
C LEU A 164 -14.01 0.99 11.51
N VAL A 165 -12.87 0.38 11.21
CA VAL A 165 -12.32 -0.73 11.98
C VAL A 165 -11.80 -0.25 13.33
N GLU A 166 -11.01 0.82 13.36
CA GLU A 166 -10.35 1.32 14.56
C GLU A 166 -11.36 1.80 15.62
N ARG A 167 -12.46 2.42 15.19
CA ARG A 167 -13.55 2.86 16.08
C ARG A 167 -14.07 1.75 17.00
N HIS A 168 -14.02 0.51 16.54
CA HIS A 168 -14.52 -0.65 17.26
C HIS A 168 -13.42 -1.51 17.87
N ASN A 169 -12.15 -1.13 17.72
CA ASN A 169 -11.04 -1.83 18.33
C ASN A 169 -11.07 -1.66 19.86
N THR A 170 -11.37 -2.74 20.60
CA THR A 170 -11.52 -2.71 22.06
C THR A 170 -10.20 -2.88 22.81
N THR A 171 -9.06 -2.94 22.12
CA THR A 171 -7.74 -2.97 22.77
C THR A 171 -7.43 -1.68 23.53
N ALA A 172 -8.03 -0.56 23.09
CA ALA A 172 -8.11 0.66 23.87
C ALA A 172 -9.23 0.55 24.92
N LEU A 173 -8.90 0.70 26.20
CA LEU A 173 -9.83 0.56 27.34
C LEU A 173 -11.10 1.43 27.20
N ALA A 174 -11.02 2.57 26.51
CA ALA A 174 -12.15 3.45 26.24
C ALA A 174 -13.22 2.79 25.34
N ASN A 175 -12.80 1.95 24.38
CA ASN A 175 -13.70 1.32 23.41
C ASN A 175 -14.27 -0.02 23.91
N ALA A 176 -13.60 -0.67 24.87
CA ALA A 176 -14.00 -1.94 25.48
C ALA A 176 -15.27 -1.88 26.35
N THR A 177 -15.83 -0.69 26.55
CA THR A 177 -16.89 -0.45 27.53
C THR A 177 -18.30 -0.73 27.01
N THR A 178 -18.52 -0.80 25.69
CA THR A 178 -19.85 -1.05 25.11
C THR A 178 -19.96 -2.45 24.53
N THR A 179 -21.11 -3.10 24.77
CA THR A 179 -21.42 -4.41 24.20
C THR A 179 -21.46 -4.36 22.67
N GLU A 180 -21.85 -3.23 22.08
CA GLU A 180 -21.84 -3.02 20.64
C GLU A 180 -20.43 -3.04 20.05
N ASN A 181 -19.44 -2.35 20.65
CA ASN A 181 -18.07 -2.36 20.15
C ASN A 181 -17.46 -3.75 20.22
N LEU A 182 -17.68 -4.47 21.31
CA LEU A 182 -17.21 -5.86 21.44
C LEU A 182 -17.84 -6.77 20.37
N TYR A 183 -19.16 -6.65 20.14
CA TYR A 183 -19.83 -7.40 19.09
C TYR A 183 -19.25 -7.09 17.71
N LEU A 184 -19.07 -5.80 17.38
CA LEU A 184 -18.56 -5.37 16.08
C LEU A 184 -17.12 -5.82 15.85
N GLU A 185 -16.24 -5.70 16.85
CA GLU A 185 -14.87 -6.21 16.75
C GLU A 185 -14.85 -7.72 16.51
N MET A 186 -15.57 -8.49 17.33
CA MET A 186 -15.65 -9.94 17.17
C MET A 186 -16.21 -10.33 15.80
N SER A 187 -17.22 -9.59 15.32
CA SER A 187 -17.82 -9.82 14.01
C SER A 187 -16.84 -9.51 12.87
N LEU A 188 -16.11 -8.40 12.94
CA LEU A 188 -15.06 -8.04 11.97
C LEU A 188 -13.97 -9.12 11.92
N LYS A 189 -13.44 -9.53 13.07
CA LYS A 189 -12.40 -10.58 13.18
C LYS A 189 -12.88 -11.91 12.62
N LYS A 190 -14.07 -12.38 13.05
CA LYS A 190 -14.72 -13.60 12.53
C LYS A 190 -14.86 -13.57 11.01
N ASN A 191 -15.12 -12.41 10.44
CA ASN A 191 -15.36 -12.23 9.01
C ASN A 191 -14.10 -11.91 8.19
N GLY A 192 -12.91 -12.04 8.79
CA GLY A 192 -11.64 -12.04 8.06
C GLY A 192 -10.82 -10.76 8.14
N LEU A 193 -11.10 -9.87 9.10
CA LEU A 193 -10.30 -8.65 9.30
C LEU A 193 -8.82 -8.97 9.59
N ASP A 194 -8.53 -9.90 10.51
CA ASP A 194 -7.14 -10.25 10.86
C ASP A 194 -6.38 -10.83 9.66
N LYS A 195 -7.07 -11.65 8.84
CA LYS A 195 -6.50 -12.18 7.60
C LYS A 195 -6.20 -11.07 6.60
N LEU A 196 -7.10 -10.09 6.46
CA LEU A 196 -6.89 -8.94 5.57
C LEU A 196 -5.65 -8.14 5.99
N GLN A 197 -5.44 -7.92 7.29
CA GLN A 197 -4.24 -7.25 7.80
C GLN A 197 -2.96 -8.02 7.47
N VAL A 198 -2.93 -9.33 7.70
CA VAL A 198 -1.78 -10.19 7.36
C VAL A 198 -1.50 -10.15 5.85
N ASP A 199 -2.53 -10.37 5.02
CA ASP A 199 -2.39 -10.35 3.56
C ASP A 199 -1.90 -8.97 3.05
N PHE A 200 -2.34 -7.86 3.69
CA PHE A 200 -1.86 -6.51 3.37
C PHE A 200 -0.37 -6.35 3.69
N LEU A 201 0.07 -6.77 4.88
CA LEU A 201 1.47 -6.67 5.30
C LEU A 201 2.39 -7.48 4.39
N GLU A 202 2.00 -8.70 4.01
CA GLU A 202 2.76 -9.52 3.06
C GLU A 202 2.93 -8.84 1.69
N ARG A 203 1.86 -8.22 1.18
CA ARG A 203 1.91 -7.45 -0.08
C ARG A 203 2.77 -6.20 0.06
N PHE A 204 2.69 -5.50 1.18
CA PHE A 204 3.53 -4.35 1.46
C PHE A 204 5.01 -4.75 1.52
N LEU A 205 5.37 -5.85 2.18
CA LEU A 205 6.75 -6.35 2.23
C LEU A 205 7.26 -6.73 0.83
N THR A 206 6.41 -7.37 0.01
CA THR A 206 6.75 -7.66 -1.39
C THR A 206 7.02 -6.38 -2.19
N PHE A 207 6.22 -5.33 -1.95
CA PHE A 207 6.45 -4.01 -2.52
C PHE A 207 7.77 -3.41 -2.02
N ALA A 208 8.03 -3.46 -0.72
CA ALA A 208 9.20 -2.90 -0.06
C ALA A 208 10.51 -3.48 -0.62
N ASP A 209 10.55 -4.79 -0.86
CA ASP A 209 11.74 -5.45 -1.43
C ASP A 209 12.04 -4.94 -2.85
N LYS A 210 11.00 -4.77 -3.67
CA LYS A 210 11.15 -4.20 -5.02
C LYS A 210 11.50 -2.71 -4.97
N PHE A 211 10.95 -1.98 -4.01
CA PHE A 211 11.28 -0.58 -3.78
C PHE A 211 12.76 -0.42 -3.38
N ASN A 212 13.27 -1.27 -2.48
CA ASN A 212 14.66 -1.27 -2.06
C ASN A 212 15.62 -1.41 -3.24
N ALA A 213 15.37 -2.38 -4.13
CA ALA A 213 16.18 -2.56 -5.34
C ALA A 213 16.22 -1.30 -6.23
N ARG A 214 15.09 -0.59 -6.34
CA ARG A 214 15.01 0.68 -7.09
C ARG A 214 15.73 1.81 -6.37
N MET A 215 15.58 1.91 -5.05
CA MET A 215 16.25 2.93 -4.23
C MET A 215 17.76 2.74 -4.24
N ASP A 216 18.25 1.51 -4.10
CA ASP A 216 19.69 1.19 -4.20
C ASP A 216 20.25 1.61 -5.55
N SER A 217 19.53 1.31 -6.64
CA SER A 217 19.91 1.74 -7.99
C SER A 217 19.98 3.26 -8.12
N TYR A 218 19.01 3.97 -7.55
CA TYR A 218 18.98 5.43 -7.54
C TYR A 218 20.16 6.01 -6.75
N LEU A 219 20.39 5.55 -5.51
CA LEU A 219 21.47 6.03 -4.65
C LEU A 219 22.88 5.73 -5.20
N ALA A 220 23.03 4.65 -5.97
CA ALA A 220 24.27 4.28 -6.64
C ALA A 220 24.64 5.27 -7.77
N LYS A 221 23.65 5.89 -8.41
CA LYS A 221 23.85 6.85 -9.51
C LYS A 221 24.15 8.28 -9.03
N LEU A 222 23.97 8.58 -7.75
CA LEU A 222 24.17 9.93 -7.22
C LEU A 222 25.64 10.32 -7.18
N SER A 223 25.95 11.51 -7.69
CA SER A 223 27.25 12.17 -7.48
C SER A 223 27.46 12.54 -6.00
N PRO A 224 28.71 12.82 -5.57
CA PRO A 224 28.97 13.31 -4.21
C PRO A 224 28.14 14.54 -3.83
N GLU A 225 27.95 15.49 -4.75
CA GLU A 225 27.17 16.70 -4.55
C GLU A 225 25.67 16.38 -4.43
N GLN A 226 25.16 15.49 -5.28
CA GLN A 226 23.76 15.06 -5.22
C GLN A 226 23.46 14.31 -3.92
N ARG A 227 24.40 13.52 -3.40
CA ARG A 227 24.26 12.85 -2.10
C ARG A 227 24.11 13.81 -0.93
N VAL A 228 24.74 15.00 -1.00
CA VAL A 228 24.55 16.04 0.01
C VAL A 228 23.10 16.53 0.00
N ASN A 229 22.52 16.71 -1.18
CA ASN A 229 21.13 17.14 -1.34
C ASN A 229 20.12 16.06 -0.93
N GLU A 230 20.46 14.78 -1.13
CA GLU A 230 19.61 13.62 -0.80
C GLU A 230 19.79 13.07 0.63
N ARG A 231 20.45 13.82 1.52
CA ARG A 231 20.75 13.36 2.89
C ARG A 231 19.51 12.88 3.65
N LYS A 232 18.39 13.59 3.54
CA LYS A 232 17.13 13.20 4.21
C LYS A 232 16.59 11.87 3.68
N MET A 233 16.66 11.65 2.37
CA MET A 233 16.23 10.40 1.74
C MET A 233 17.12 9.24 2.14
N ILE A 234 18.44 9.45 2.15
CA ILE A 234 19.41 8.43 2.60
C ILE A 234 19.17 8.05 4.07
N GLU A 235 18.95 9.03 4.95
CA GLU A 235 18.69 8.76 6.36
C GLU A 235 17.37 8.03 6.58
N TRP A 236 16.29 8.49 5.92
CA TRP A 236 15.00 7.79 5.93
C TRP A 236 15.14 6.33 5.46
N TYR A 237 15.88 6.10 4.37
CA TYR A 237 16.07 4.77 3.80
C TYR A 237 16.86 3.86 4.75
N ARG A 238 17.84 4.41 5.46
CA ARG A 238 18.58 3.69 6.50
C ARG A 238 17.66 3.29 7.66
N THR A 239 16.80 4.20 8.13
CA THR A 239 15.81 3.90 9.17
C THR A 239 14.82 2.83 8.70
N PHE A 240 14.32 2.94 7.47
CA PHE A 240 13.39 1.98 6.88
C PHE A 240 13.95 0.55 6.79
N ASN A 241 15.23 0.40 6.45
CA ASN A 241 15.87 -0.92 6.34
C ASN A 241 16.39 -1.47 7.67
N ALA A 242 16.53 -0.62 8.69
CA ALA A 242 16.90 -1.06 10.04
C ALA A 242 15.70 -1.59 10.84
N GLU A 243 14.48 -1.28 10.43
CA GLU A 243 13.26 -1.74 11.11
C GLU A 243 12.91 -3.18 10.71
N SER A 244 12.71 -4.02 11.73
CA SER A 244 12.36 -5.44 11.58
C SER A 244 10.86 -5.69 11.78
N ASP A 245 10.18 -4.83 12.51
CA ASP A 245 8.74 -4.91 12.74
C ASP A 245 7.98 -4.44 11.49
N ALA A 246 7.17 -5.32 10.90
CA ALA A 246 6.51 -5.05 9.63
C ALA A 246 5.54 -3.87 9.70
N GLU A 247 4.88 -3.67 10.84
CA GLU A 247 3.90 -2.59 11.01
C GLU A 247 4.62 -1.25 11.16
N LYS A 248 5.63 -1.14 12.04
CA LYS A 248 6.48 0.05 12.15
C LYS A 248 7.18 0.38 10.83
N ARG A 249 7.52 -0.64 10.04
CA ARG A 249 8.10 -0.44 8.71
C ARG A 249 7.12 0.26 7.76
N VAL A 250 5.82 -0.01 7.84
CA VAL A 250 4.78 0.75 7.12
C VAL A 250 4.71 2.19 7.62
N GLU A 251 4.76 2.43 8.93
CA GLU A 251 4.76 3.80 9.50
C GLU A 251 5.97 4.62 9.03
N ILE A 252 7.15 4.01 9.02
CA ILE A 252 8.36 4.66 8.52
C ILE A 252 8.21 4.93 7.03
N PHE A 253 7.64 3.98 6.28
CA PHE A 253 7.44 4.17 4.85
C PHE A 253 6.47 5.32 4.54
N ALA A 254 5.44 5.56 5.36
CA ALA A 254 4.53 6.68 5.19
C ALA A 254 5.28 8.04 5.10
N LYS A 255 6.40 8.18 5.80
CA LYS A 255 7.26 9.38 5.78
C LYS A 255 8.04 9.56 4.47
N PHE A 256 8.05 8.57 3.57
CA PHE A 256 8.66 8.69 2.25
C PHE A 256 8.12 9.88 1.47
N PHE A 257 6.81 10.11 1.56
CA PHE A 257 6.15 11.16 0.79
C PHE A 257 6.55 12.55 1.28
N GLU A 258 6.80 12.71 2.58
CA GLU A 258 7.33 13.96 3.17
C GLU A 258 8.68 14.38 2.59
N LEU A 259 9.43 13.45 1.99
CA LEU A 259 10.68 13.77 1.30
C LEU A 259 10.45 14.52 -0.02
N TYR A 260 9.21 14.60 -0.51
CA TYR A 260 8.82 15.27 -1.76
C TYR A 260 7.98 16.53 -1.53
N ALA A 261 7.73 16.90 -0.26
CA ALA A 261 6.98 18.08 0.14
C ALA A 261 7.85 19.32 0.37
#